data_AF-A0A7S3Q6S6-F1
#
_entry.id   AF-A0A7S3Q6S6-F1
#
_cell.length_a   1.000
_cell.length_b   1.000
_cell.length_c   1.000
_cell.angle_alpha   90.00
_cell.angle_beta   90.00
_cell.angle_gamma   90.00
#
_symmetry.space_group_name_H-M   'P 1'
#
loop_
_entity.id
_entity.type
_entity.pdbx_description
1 polymer ?
#
loop_
_entity_poly.entity_id
_entity_poly.type
_entity_poly.pdbx_seq_one_letter_code
_entity_poly.pdbx_strand_id
1 'polypeptide(L)'
;EIRQRHKLIDSAIKQQRQDSDAALLQGATVNDVDLTSLQIPKVPFSPILIIVPVTLVENWEKELRLWGHFAVSTYVGPDKALMLNRVQMGKNDILLCPKSRIM
;
A
#
# COMPACT_ATOMS: atom_id res chain seq x y z
N GLU A 1 2.49 16.65 9.00
CA GLU A 1 3.02 15.27 8.93
C GLU A 1 2.99 14.67 7.51
N ILE A 2 1.84 14.52 6.83
CA ILE A 2 1.75 13.91 5.48
C ILE A 2 2.69 14.58 4.46
N ARG A 3 2.75 15.91 4.47
CA ARG A 3 3.59 16.69 3.54
C ARG A 3 5.11 16.50 3.76
N GLN A 4 5.54 16.25 5.00
CA GLN A 4 6.95 15.97 5.30
C GLN A 4 7.32 14.56 4.85
N ARG A 5 6.40 13.60 4.99
CA ARG A 5 6.59 12.23 4.50
C ARG A 5 6.73 12.17 2.98
N HIS A 6 5.88 12.86 2.23
CA HIS A 6 6.04 12.93 0.77
C HIS A 6 7.41 13.49 0.38
N LYS A 7 7.89 14.55 1.04
CA LYS A 7 9.23 15.08 0.81
C LYS A 7 10.34 14.06 1.07
N LEU A 8 10.23 13.27 2.13
CA LEU A 8 11.20 12.23 2.49
C LEU A 8 11.19 11.05 1.50
N ILE A 9 10.01 10.64 1.04
CA ILE A 9 9.86 9.59 0.03
C ILE A 9 10.44 10.08 -1.30
N ASP A 10 10.14 11.31 -1.71
CA ASP A 10 10.67 11.89 -2.95
C ASP A 10 12.20 12.03 -2.92
N SER A 11 12.78 12.39 -1.76
CA SER A 11 14.24 12.43 -1.60
C SER A 11 14.86 11.03 -1.65
N ALA A 12 14.23 10.03 -1.01
CA ALA A 12 14.71 8.66 -1.01
C ALA A 12 14.66 8.04 -2.42
N ILE A 13 13.58 8.28 -3.18
CA ILE A 13 13.44 7.81 -4.57
C ILE A 13 14.50 8.46 -5.47
N LYS A 14 14.78 9.75 -5.29
CA LYS A 14 15.82 10.45 -6.06
C LYS A 14 17.21 9.89 -5.77
N GLN A 15 17.50 9.65 -4.49
CA GLN A 15 18.78 9.10 -4.07
C GLN A 15 18.98 7.68 -4.60
N GLN A 16 17.93 6.85 -4.53
CA GLN A 16 17.95 5.51 -5.08
C GLN A 16 18.20 5.49 -6.60
N ARG A 17 17.63 6.45 -7.35
CA ARG A 17 17.91 6.58 -8.79
C ARG A 17 19.38 6.95 -9.05
N GLN A 18 19.92 7.89 -8.29
CA GLN A 18 21.33 8.29 -8.42
C GLN A 18 22.29 7.15 -8.07
N ASP A 19 22.01 6.40 -7.01
CA ASP A 19 22.83 5.27 -6.59
C ASP A 19 22.76 4.13 -7.63
N SER A 20 21.60 3.93 -8.24
CA SER A 20 21.42 2.97 -9.34
C SER A 20 22.20 3.39 -10.59
N ASP A 21 22.12 4.66 -10.99
CA ASP A 21 22.87 5.19 -12.13
C ASP A 21 24.39 5.13 -11.90
N ALA A 22 24.85 5.39 -10.67
CA ALA A 22 26.25 5.27 -10.29
C ALA A 22 26.74 3.81 -10.32
N ALA A 23 25.93 2.86 -9.85
CA ALA A 23 26.25 1.44 -9.90
C ALA A 23 26.33 0.90 -11.34
N LEU A 24 25.45 1.37 -12.24
CA LEU A 24 25.50 1.05 -13.67
C LEU A 24 26.80 1.51 -14.32
N LEU A 25 27.27 2.72 -13.99
CA LEU A 25 28.54 3.25 -14.49
C LEU A 25 29.77 2.47 -14.00
N GLN A 26 29.67 1.84 -12.82
CA GLN A 26 30.73 1.04 -12.23
C GLN A 26 30.65 -0.46 -12.61
N GLY A 27 29.63 -0.86 -13.38
CA GLY A 27 29.40 -2.25 -13.77
C GLY A 27 29.01 -3.17 -12.60
N ALA A 28 28.53 -2.60 -11.49
CA ALA A 28 28.13 -3.34 -10.30
C ALA A 28 26.62 -3.62 -10.30
N THR A 29 26.21 -4.78 -9.77
CA THR A 29 24.81 -5.12 -9.59
C THR A 29 24.31 -4.60 -8.24
N VAL A 30 23.23 -3.82 -8.25
CA VAL A 30 22.57 -3.35 -7.03
C VAL A 30 21.73 -4.51 -6.47
N ASN A 31 22.01 -4.93 -5.23
CA ASN A 31 21.13 -5.84 -4.52
C ASN A 31 19.80 -5.13 -4.23
N ASP A 32 18.68 -5.82 -4.43
CA ASP A 32 17.34 -5.26 -4.17
C ASP A 32 17.30 -4.61 -2.78
N VAL A 33 16.96 -3.33 -2.75
CA VAL A 33 16.93 -2.55 -1.50
C VAL A 33 15.78 -3.08 -0.65
N ASP A 34 16.13 -3.65 0.49
CA ASP A 34 15.15 -4.15 1.45
C ASP A 34 14.41 -2.95 2.07
N LEU A 35 13.17 -2.74 1.65
CA LEU A 35 12.33 -1.57 1.99
C LEU A 35 12.04 -1.45 3.49
N THR A 36 12.30 -2.50 4.26
CA THR A 36 12.25 -2.55 5.73
C THR A 36 13.36 -1.77 6.42
N SER A 37 14.49 -1.54 5.75
CA SER A 37 15.66 -0.83 6.29
C SER A 37 15.48 0.69 6.35
N LEU A 38 14.58 1.23 5.52
CA LEU A 38 14.22 2.64 5.53
C LEU A 38 13.29 2.86 6.73
N GLN A 39 13.84 3.32 7.85
CA GLN A 39 13.13 3.72 9.07
C GLN A 39 12.23 4.95 8.83
N ILE A 40 11.33 4.87 7.84
CA ILE A 40 10.35 5.89 7.54
C ILE A 40 9.39 5.90 8.73
N PRO A 41 9.20 7.05 9.42
CA PRO A 41 8.26 7.15 10.51
C PRO A 41 6.90 6.66 10.01
N LYS A 42 6.45 5.52 10.54
CA LYS A 42 5.09 5.02 10.32
C LYS A 42 4.19 6.07 10.98
N VAL A 43 3.66 6.99 10.18
CA VAL A 43 2.44 7.71 10.55
C VAL A 43 1.48 6.60 11.01
N PRO A 44 0.72 6.77 12.11
CA PRO A 44 -0.28 5.80 12.54
C PRO A 44 -1.41 5.77 11.49
N PHE A 45 -1.09 5.22 10.33
CA PHE A 45 -2.02 4.85 9.32
C PHE A 45 -2.67 3.58 9.84
N SER A 46 -3.82 3.76 10.46
CA SER A 46 -4.66 2.65 10.88
C SER A 46 -5.58 2.33 9.70
N PRO A 47 -5.31 1.26 8.93
CA PRO A 47 -6.23 0.86 7.87
C PRO A 47 -7.59 0.52 8.47
N ILE A 48 -8.66 0.85 7.74
CA ILE A 48 -10.03 0.59 8.16
C ILE A 48 -10.47 -0.76 7.60
N LEU A 49 -10.84 -1.68 8.48
CA LEU A 49 -11.47 -2.95 8.09
C LEU A 49 -12.99 -2.79 8.15
N ILE A 50 -13.66 -3.01 7.03
CA ILE A 50 -15.13 -3.02 6.95
C ILE A 50 -15.59 -4.45 6.67
N ILE A 51 -16.41 -4.99 7.57
CA ILE A 51 -17.02 -6.30 7.42
C ILE A 51 -18.43 -6.11 6.87
N VAL A 52 -18.71 -6.69 5.71
CA VAL A 52 -20.01 -6.56 5.04
C VAL A 52 -20.60 -7.94 4.67
N PRO A 53 -21.94 -8.05 4.54
CA PRO A 53 -22.56 -9.19 3.87
C PRO A 53 -22.01 -9.36 2.45
N VAL A 54 -21.84 -10.60 2.00
CA VAL A 54 -21.26 -10.93 0.68
C VAL A 54 -21.99 -10.23 -0.46
N THR A 55 -23.30 -10.14 -0.37
CA THR A 55 -24.17 -9.53 -1.37
C THR A 55 -23.98 -8.01 -1.50
N LEU A 56 -23.39 -7.37 -0.50
CA LEU A 56 -23.20 -5.92 -0.47
C LEU A 56 -21.76 -5.49 -0.80
N VAL A 57 -20.83 -6.43 -0.94
CA VAL A 57 -19.40 -6.13 -1.17
C VAL A 57 -19.21 -5.23 -2.39
N GLU A 58 -19.84 -5.56 -3.51
CA GLU A 58 -19.69 -4.78 -4.75
C GLU A 58 -20.30 -3.39 -4.65
N ASN A 59 -21.44 -3.25 -3.97
CA ASN A 59 -22.07 -1.94 -3.78
C ASN A 59 -21.17 -1.04 -2.91
N TRP A 60 -20.66 -1.57 -1.80
CA TRP A 60 -19.74 -0.83 -0.94
C TRP A 60 -18.44 -0.47 -1.66
N GLU A 61 -17.88 -1.38 -2.45
CA GLU A 61 -16.68 -1.09 -3.24
C GLU A 61 -16.93 0.05 -4.25
N LYS A 62 -18.07 0.03 -4.95
CA LYS A 62 -18.46 1.08 -5.90
C LYS A 62 -18.70 2.40 -5.19
N GLU A 63 -19.46 2.42 -4.11
CA GLU A 63 -19.80 3.63 -3.37
C GLU A 63 -18.56 4.27 -2.74
N LEU A 64 -17.68 3.49 -2.11
CA LEU A 64 -16.46 4.03 -1.50
C LEU A 64 -15.49 4.60 -2.53
N ARG A 65 -15.43 4.02 -3.74
CA ARG A 65 -14.64 4.58 -4.85
C ARG A 65 -15.28 5.78 -5.52
N LEU A 66 -16.61 5.83 -5.57
CA LEU A 66 -17.35 6.90 -6.23
C LEU A 66 -17.40 8.16 -5.36
N TRP A 67 -17.70 8.00 -4.08
CA TRP A 67 -17.93 9.12 -3.14
C TRP A 67 -16.70 9.48 -2.33
N GLY A 68 -15.72 8.58 -2.23
CA GLY A 68 -14.51 8.75 -1.42
C GLY A 68 -13.24 8.86 -2.25
N HIS A 69 -12.24 9.56 -1.69
CA HIS A 69 -10.87 9.54 -2.20
C HIS A 69 -10.03 8.46 -1.50
N PHE A 70 -10.65 7.31 -1.20
CA PHE A 70 -10.01 6.21 -0.47
C PHE A 70 -9.50 5.15 -1.42
N ALA A 71 -8.31 4.62 -1.12
CA ALA A 71 -7.78 3.45 -1.81
C ALA A 71 -8.41 2.18 -1.22
N VAL A 72 -9.48 1.69 -1.86
CA VAL A 72 -10.28 0.54 -1.40
C VAL A 72 -9.76 -0.78 -2.00
N SER A 73 -9.51 -1.77 -1.14
CA SER A 73 -9.21 -3.16 -1.52
C SER A 73 -10.28 -4.11 -0.99
N THR A 74 -10.61 -5.13 -1.78
CA THR A 74 -11.60 -6.15 -1.42
C THR A 74 -10.92 -7.48 -1.15
N TYR A 75 -11.21 -8.13 -0.03
CA TYR A 75 -10.65 -9.43 0.37
C TYR A 75 -11.39 -10.60 -0.29
N VAL A 76 -11.41 -10.62 -1.63
CA VAL A 76 -12.08 -11.63 -2.45
C VAL A 76 -11.10 -12.23 -3.48
N GLY A 77 -11.35 -13.47 -3.92
CA GLY A 77 -10.55 -14.13 -4.95
C GLY A 77 -9.19 -14.71 -4.50
N PRO A 78 -8.29 -15.00 -5.48
CA PRO A 78 -6.95 -15.54 -5.26
C PRO A 78 -5.93 -14.47 -4.80
N ASP A 79 -6.18 -13.19 -5.08
CA ASP A 79 -5.22 -12.09 -4.83
C ASP A 79 -5.26 -11.50 -3.41
N LYS A 80 -5.85 -12.23 -2.46
CA LYS A 80 -6.02 -11.81 -1.05
C LYS A 80 -4.72 -11.38 -0.39
N ALA A 81 -3.66 -12.17 -0.56
CA ALA A 81 -2.35 -11.89 0.04
C ALA A 81 -1.75 -10.58 -0.50
N LEU A 82 -1.97 -10.32 -1.80
CA LEU A 82 -1.52 -9.09 -2.44
C LEU A 82 -2.30 -7.88 -1.91
N MET A 83 -3.61 -8.00 -1.72
CA MET A 83 -4.43 -6.94 -1.13
C MET A 83 -4.02 -6.65 0.32
N LEU A 84 -3.75 -7.69 1.10
CA LEU A 84 -3.26 -7.56 2.48
C LEU A 84 -1.90 -6.83 2.52
N ASN A 85 -0.97 -7.20 1.63
CA ASN A 85 0.32 -6.53 1.50
C ASN A 85 0.17 -5.05 1.14
N ARG A 86 -0.77 -4.69 0.26
CA ARG A 86 -1.05 -3.28 -0.07
C ARG A 86 -1.53 -2.47 1.12
N VAL A 87 -2.40 -3.05 1.95
CA VAL A 87 -2.89 -2.43 3.19
C VAL A 87 -1.76 -2.28 4.20
N GLN A 88 -0.92 -3.32 4.38
CA GLN A 88 0.25 -3.27 5.27
C GLN A 88 1.30 -2.24 4.81
N MET A 89 1.48 -2.07 3.50
CA MET A 89 2.36 -1.05 2.91
C MET A 89 1.76 0.37 2.97
N GLY A 90 0.52 0.53 3.42
CA GLY A 90 -0.17 1.81 3.46
C GLY A 90 -0.55 2.36 2.08
N LYS A 91 -0.64 1.50 1.06
CA LYS A 91 -1.14 1.87 -0.28
C LYS A 91 -2.66 1.88 -0.35
N ASN A 92 -3.32 1.18 0.58
CA ASN A 92 -4.76 1.04 0.64
C ASN A 92 -5.27 1.42 2.03
N ASP A 93 -6.28 2.30 2.06
CA ASP A 93 -6.88 2.88 3.26
C ASP A 93 -7.96 1.98 3.87
N ILE A 94 -8.70 1.29 3.00
CA ILE A 94 -9.87 0.49 3.40
C ILE A 94 -9.72 -0.92 2.86
N LEU A 95 -9.90 -1.90 3.76
CA LEU A 95 -10.06 -3.31 3.42
C LEU A 95 -11.51 -3.73 3.63
N LEU A 96 -12.19 -4.07 2.54
CA LEU A 96 -13.54 -4.63 2.54
C LEU A 96 -13.45 -6.16 2.63
N CYS A 97 -14.08 -6.74 3.66
CA CYS A 97 -14.07 -8.18 3.87
C CYS A 97 -15.51 -8.73 3.93
N PRO A 98 -15.86 -9.73 3.10
CA PRO A 98 -17.14 -10.42 3.24
C PRO A 98 -17.17 -11.22 4.56
N LYS A 99 -18.27 -11.14 5.30
CA LYS A 99 -18.44 -11.88 6.56
C LYS A 99 -18.19 -13.39 6.41
N SER A 100 -18.58 -13.98 5.29
CA SER A 100 -18.40 -15.42 5.01
C SER A 100 -16.95 -15.87 4.86
N ARG A 101 -15.98 -14.94 4.85
CA ARG A 101 -14.56 -15.26 4.69
C ARG A 101 -13.71 -15.00 5.93
N ILE A 102 -14.33 -14.51 7.00
CA ILE A 102 -13.70 -14.32 8.31
C ILE A 102 -13.92 -15.54 9.21
N MET A 103 -14.98 -16.30 8.96
CA MET A 103 -15.38 -17.50 9.70
C MET A 103 -15.10 -18.73 8.85
#